data_AF-A0A5B7DUB6-F1
#
_entry.id   AF-A0A5B7DUB6-F1
#
_cell.length_a   1.000
_cell.length_b   1.000
_cell.length_c   1.000
_cell.angle_alpha   90.00
_cell.angle_beta   90.00
_cell.angle_gamma   90.00
#
_symmetry.space_group_name_H-M   'P 1'
#
loop_
_entity.id
_entity.type
_entity.pdbx_description
1 polymer ?
#
loop_
_entity_poly.entity_id
_entity_poly.type
_entity_poly.pdbx_seq_one_letter_code
_entity_poly.pdbx_strand_id
1 'polypeptide(L)'
;MASPNPASESPSGKETRNVLRSDCSLGGDPKCLDTSLDIFINFCNIRCLRSKFQSVEHHFSSTKPHLFLTETQLFEATDSSLYSVPSYFLYHHFHSKAGCCVYVRNDLT
;
A
#
# COMPACT_ATOMS: atom_id res chain seq x y z
N MET A 1 -2.86 19.30 48.55
CA MET A 1 -2.11 18.17 47.99
C MET A 1 -3.00 17.48 46.97
N ALA A 2 -2.55 17.46 45.72
CA ALA A 2 -3.28 16.90 44.58
C ALA A 2 -2.87 15.43 44.39
N SER A 3 -3.84 14.58 44.06
CA SER A 3 -3.61 13.24 43.50
C SER A 3 -4.19 13.24 42.09
N PRO A 4 -3.39 13.08 41.03
CA PRO A 4 -3.92 12.88 39.69
C PRO A 4 -4.14 11.38 39.44
N ASN A 5 -5.34 11.04 38.97
CA ASN A 5 -5.63 9.70 38.43
C ASN A 5 -4.79 9.46 37.16
N PRO A 6 -4.21 8.26 36.97
CA PRO A 6 -3.58 7.90 35.71
C PRO A 6 -4.67 7.55 34.70
N ALA A 7 -4.73 8.31 33.60
CA ALA A 7 -5.52 7.95 32.44
C ALA A 7 -4.89 6.70 31.80
N SER A 8 -5.69 5.64 31.65
CA SER A 8 -5.31 4.43 30.94
C SER A 8 -5.21 4.73 29.45
N GLU A 9 -3.99 4.76 28.93
CA GLU A 9 -3.73 4.70 27.49
C GLU A 9 -4.04 3.28 27.01
N SER A 10 -5.02 3.15 26.12
CA SER A 10 -5.31 1.89 25.41
C SER A 10 -4.41 1.78 24.17
N PRO A 11 -3.77 0.62 23.92
CA PRO A 11 -2.95 0.45 22.73
C PRO A 11 -3.86 0.35 21.50
N SER A 12 -3.79 1.35 20.63
CA SER A 12 -4.45 1.33 19.32
C SER A 12 -3.68 0.43 18.36
N GLY A 13 -3.66 -0.87 18.65
CA GLY A 13 -3.18 -1.93 17.77
C GLY A 13 -4.32 -2.47 16.92
N LYS A 14 -4.50 -1.94 15.70
CA LYS A 14 -5.34 -2.58 14.68
C LYS A 14 -4.65 -2.50 13.32
N GLU A 15 -3.51 -3.20 13.21
CA GLU A 15 -2.94 -3.61 11.93
C GLU A 15 -3.96 -4.57 11.29
N THR A 16 -4.80 -4.03 10.39
CA THR A 16 -5.80 -4.83 9.69
C THR A 16 -5.08 -5.53 8.54
N ARG A 17 -4.47 -6.69 8.84
CA ARG A 17 -3.82 -7.52 7.83
C ARG A 17 -4.91 -8.22 7.01
N ASN A 18 -5.42 -7.51 6.00
CA ASN A 18 -6.32 -8.07 5.01
C ASN A 18 -5.50 -9.03 4.12
N VAL A 19 -5.39 -10.29 4.53
CA VAL A 19 -4.94 -11.36 3.65
C VAL A 19 -6.05 -11.58 2.63
N LEU A 20 -5.88 -10.98 1.45
CA LEU A 20 -6.69 -11.30 0.29
C LEU A 20 -6.25 -12.70 -0.18
N ARG A 21 -6.89 -13.73 0.38
CA ARG A 21 -6.78 -15.11 -0.11
C ARG A 21 -7.39 -15.14 -1.51
N SER A 22 -6.57 -15.30 -2.53
CA SER A 22 -7.01 -15.42 -3.92
C SER A 22 -7.54 -16.83 -4.15
N ASP A 23 -8.80 -17.09 -3.80
CA ASP A 23 -9.46 -18.38 -4.07
C ASP A 23 -9.86 -18.46 -5.56
N CYS A 24 -8.88 -18.63 -6.44
CA CYS A 24 -9.12 -19.05 -7.81
C CYS A 24 -9.52 -20.54 -7.80
N SER A 25 -10.80 -20.86 -7.70
CA SER A 25 -11.29 -22.22 -7.97
C SER A 25 -11.20 -22.47 -9.47
N LEU A 26 -10.06 -22.97 -9.93
CA LEU A 26 -9.88 -23.35 -11.33
C LEU A 26 -10.56 -24.70 -11.59
N GLY A 27 -11.85 -24.64 -11.92
CA GLY A 27 -12.54 -25.77 -12.54
C GLY A 27 -11.98 -26.00 -13.95
N GLY A 28 -11.11 -26.99 -14.09
CA GLY A 28 -10.81 -27.67 -15.35
C GLY A 28 -9.69 -27.08 -16.20
N ASP A 29 -8.44 -27.45 -15.92
CA ASP A 29 -7.48 -27.95 -16.93
C ASP A 29 -6.14 -28.34 -16.26
N PRO A 30 -5.58 -29.55 -16.50
CA PRO A 30 -4.38 -30.05 -15.81
C PRO A 30 -3.06 -29.48 -16.36
N LYS A 31 -3.09 -28.26 -16.92
CA LYS A 31 -1.89 -27.52 -17.37
C LYS A 31 -1.82 -26.11 -16.78
N CYS A 32 -2.59 -25.81 -15.74
CA CYS A 32 -2.37 -24.59 -14.98
C CYS A 32 -1.03 -24.74 -14.26
N LEU A 33 -0.03 -23.98 -14.70
CA LEU A 33 1.26 -23.85 -14.03
C LEU A 33 0.99 -23.56 -12.55
N ASP A 34 1.37 -24.53 -11.73
CA ASP A 34 1.11 -24.62 -10.30
C ASP A 34 2.06 -23.70 -9.52
N THR A 35 2.03 -22.41 -9.87
CA THR A 35 2.70 -21.35 -9.13
C THR A 35 1.62 -20.35 -8.75
N SER A 36 0.82 -20.70 -7.73
CA SER A 36 0.00 -19.74 -7.00
C SER A 36 0.93 -18.68 -6.41
N LEU A 37 1.16 -17.61 -7.17
CA LEU A 37 1.92 -16.47 -6.71
C LEU A 37 1.00 -15.72 -5.76
N ASP A 38 1.15 -15.98 -4.46
CA ASP A 38 0.41 -15.29 -3.40
C ASP A 38 0.84 -13.82 -3.36
N ILE A 39 0.28 -13.00 -4.26
CA ILE A 39 0.56 -11.56 -4.33
C ILE A 39 -0.22 -10.89 -3.19
N PHE A 40 0.48 -10.62 -2.09
CA PHE A 40 -0.08 -9.87 -0.97
C PHE A 40 -0.01 -8.36 -1.27
N ILE A 41 -1.18 -7.74 -1.44
CA ILE A 41 -1.31 -6.29 -1.68
C ILE A 41 -1.74 -5.60 -0.39
N ASN A 42 -0.89 -4.71 0.11
CA ASN A 42 -1.21 -3.84 1.22
C ASN A 42 -2.08 -2.67 0.76
N PHE A 43 -3.15 -2.37 1.49
CA PHE A 43 -3.98 -1.19 1.27
C PHE A 43 -3.71 -0.15 2.36
N CYS A 44 -3.28 1.05 1.96
CA CYS A 44 -3.00 2.13 2.90
C CYS A 44 -3.64 3.44 2.45
N ASN A 45 -4.33 4.11 3.37
CA ASN A 45 -4.78 5.48 3.18
C ASN A 45 -3.69 6.43 3.66
N ILE A 46 -3.07 7.16 2.73
CA ILE A 46 -1.94 8.02 3.05
C ILE A 46 -2.36 9.44 3.41
N ARG A 47 -3.59 9.86 3.04
CA ARG A 47 -4.15 11.21 3.14
C ARG A 47 -3.37 12.31 2.41
N CYS A 48 -2.05 12.22 2.28
CA CYS A 48 -1.25 13.12 1.45
C CYS A 48 0.09 12.44 1.15
N LEU A 49 0.30 12.07 -0.12
CA LEU A 49 1.51 11.36 -0.54
C LEU A 49 2.74 12.26 -0.40
N ARG A 50 2.62 13.53 -0.78
CA ARG A 50 3.71 14.50 -0.77
C ARG A 50 4.41 14.61 0.59
N SER A 51 3.65 14.66 1.68
CA SER A 51 4.22 14.77 3.03
C SER A 51 4.79 13.46 3.58
N LYS A 52 4.43 12.31 2.99
CA LYS A 52 4.73 10.98 3.54
C LYS A 52 5.57 10.11 2.62
N PHE A 53 6.00 10.65 1.48
CA PHE A 53 6.70 9.88 0.46
C PHE A 53 7.97 9.22 1.01
N GLN A 54 8.76 9.92 1.82
CA GLN A 54 9.96 9.35 2.45
C GLN A 54 9.64 8.12 3.33
N SER A 55 8.51 8.12 4.04
CA SER A 55 8.08 6.98 4.83
C SER A 55 7.65 5.81 3.95
N VAL A 56 7.04 6.10 2.81
CA VAL A 56 6.65 5.10 1.80
C VAL A 56 7.89 4.46 1.16
N GLU A 57 8.89 5.26 0.77
CA GLU A 57 10.17 4.76 0.24
C GLU A 57 10.88 3.85 1.25
N HIS A 58 10.95 4.27 2.51
CA HIS A 58 11.53 3.44 3.57
C HIS A 58 10.78 2.11 3.75
N HIS A 59 9.45 2.13 3.66
CA HIS A 59 8.63 0.92 3.75
C HIS A 59 8.88 -0.04 2.56
N PHE A 60 9.02 0.49 1.35
CA PHE A 60 9.38 -0.28 0.16
C PHE A 60 10.77 -0.91 0.26
N SER A 61 11.73 -0.20 0.84
CA SER A 61 13.08 -0.74 1.08
C SER A 61 13.08 -1.91 2.07
N SER A 62 12.32 -1.79 3.16
CA SER A 62 12.32 -2.77 4.25
C SER A 62 11.54 -4.04 3.94
N THR A 63 10.31 -3.92 3.44
CA THR A 63 9.36 -5.05 3.37
C THR A 63 9.05 -5.49 1.95
N LYS A 64 9.52 -4.74 0.95
CA LYS A 64 9.25 -4.91 -0.47
C LYS A 64 7.79 -5.33 -0.81
N PRO A 65 6.77 -4.60 -0.33
CA PRO A 65 5.37 -4.95 -0.51
C PRO A 65 4.80 -4.45 -1.84
N HIS A 66 3.72 -5.07 -2.32
CA HIS A 66 2.81 -4.42 -3.27
C HIS A 66 1.88 -3.50 -2.50
N LEU A 67 1.74 -2.25 -2.93
CA LEU A 67 1.04 -1.24 -2.14
C LEU A 67 0.02 -0.49 -2.99
N PHE A 68 -1.22 -0.52 -2.55
CA PHE A 68 -2.31 0.33 -3.05
C PHE A 68 -2.52 1.49 -2.08
N LEU A 69 -2.22 2.70 -2.55
CA LEU A 69 -2.36 3.94 -1.79
C LEU A 69 -3.61 4.69 -2.19
N THR A 70 -4.35 5.18 -1.19
CA THR A 70 -5.53 6.04 -1.37
C THR A 70 -5.35 7.39 -0.70
N GLU A 71 -6.15 8.36 -1.16
CA GLU A 71 -6.11 9.76 -0.74
C GLU A 71 -4.71 10.36 -0.91
N THR A 72 -4.13 10.24 -2.10
CA THR A 72 -2.81 10.82 -2.38
C THR A 72 -2.81 12.35 -2.30
N GLN A 73 -3.97 12.99 -2.51
CA GLN A 73 -4.17 14.45 -2.57
C GLN A 73 -3.21 15.17 -3.54
N LEU A 74 -2.80 14.46 -4.59
CA LEU A 74 -1.99 15.02 -5.67
C LEU A 74 -2.89 15.56 -6.77
N PHE A 75 -2.49 16.67 -7.40
CA PHE A 75 -3.16 17.18 -8.59
C PHE A 75 -2.82 16.30 -9.79
N GLU A 76 -3.73 16.21 -10.76
CA GLU A 76 -3.50 15.46 -11.99
C GLU A 76 -2.27 15.97 -12.76
N ALA A 77 -2.04 17.29 -12.75
CA ALA A 77 -0.88 17.93 -13.37
C ALA A 77 0.45 17.74 -12.61
N THR A 78 0.45 16.98 -11.50
CA THR A 78 1.67 16.72 -10.74
C THR A 78 2.58 15.77 -11.53
N ASP A 79 3.86 16.12 -11.65
CA ASP A 79 4.85 15.20 -12.21
C ASP A 79 4.98 13.94 -11.34
N SER A 80 4.61 12.79 -11.90
CA SER A 80 4.66 11.49 -11.22
C SER A 80 6.08 10.96 -11.08
N SER A 81 7.04 11.50 -11.83
CA SER A 81 8.46 11.14 -11.70
C SER A 81 8.99 11.39 -10.28
N LEU A 82 8.45 12.42 -9.61
CA LEU A 82 8.80 12.79 -8.23
C LEU A 82 8.42 11.73 -7.19
N TYR A 83 7.52 10.80 -7.55
CA TYR A 83 7.04 9.74 -6.66
C TYR A 83 7.43 8.34 -7.15
N SER A 84 8.37 8.27 -8.09
CA SER A 84 8.87 7.00 -8.61
C SER A 84 9.83 6.36 -7.62
N VAL A 85 9.67 5.06 -7.41
CA VAL A 85 10.52 4.27 -6.52
C VAL A 85 11.28 3.25 -7.37
N PRO A 86 12.61 3.14 -7.24
CA PRO A 86 13.39 2.16 -8.00
C PRO A 86 12.84 0.73 -7.81
N SER A 87 12.83 -0.06 -8.89
CA SER A 87 12.30 -1.43 -8.90
C SER A 87 10.77 -1.57 -8.76
N TYR A 88 10.02 -0.47 -8.88
CA TYR A 88 8.56 -0.49 -8.92
C TYR A 88 8.01 0.26 -10.14
N PHE A 89 6.95 -0.28 -10.72
CA PHE A 89 6.04 0.42 -11.61
C PHE A 89 5.01 1.20 -10.80
N LEU A 90 4.86 2.48 -11.11
CA LEU A 90 3.86 3.36 -10.52
C LEU A 90 2.67 3.52 -11.48
N TYR A 91 1.53 2.96 -11.09
CA TYR A 91 0.25 3.25 -11.73
C TYR A 91 -0.49 4.28 -10.88
N HIS A 92 -0.96 5.37 -11.47
CA HIS A 92 -1.56 6.44 -10.69
C HIS A 92 -2.81 7.03 -11.33
N HIS A 93 -3.71 7.48 -10.46
CA HIS A 93 -4.83 8.35 -10.80
C HIS A 93 -4.88 9.46 -9.76
N PHE A 94 -4.17 10.55 -10.05
CA PHE A 94 -4.02 11.68 -9.13
C PHE A 94 -5.17 12.65 -9.27
N HIS A 95 -5.80 12.96 -8.15
CA HIS A 95 -6.83 13.98 -8.09
C HIS A 95 -6.83 14.64 -6.70
N SER A 96 -7.02 15.96 -6.67
CA SER A 96 -6.61 16.81 -5.53
C SER A 96 -7.41 16.58 -4.25
N LYS A 97 -8.66 16.12 -4.37
CA LYS A 97 -9.55 15.81 -3.23
C LYS A 97 -9.63 14.32 -2.92
N ALA A 98 -9.20 13.48 -3.85
CA ALA A 98 -9.30 12.04 -3.79
C ALA A 98 -8.39 11.52 -4.90
N GLY A 99 -7.53 10.57 -4.64
CA GLY A 99 -6.60 10.06 -5.65
C GLY A 99 -5.97 8.78 -5.15
N CYS A 100 -5.50 7.95 -6.06
CA CYS A 100 -4.87 6.69 -5.72
C CYS A 100 -3.64 6.43 -6.57
N CYS A 101 -2.78 5.55 -6.07
CA CYS A 101 -1.72 4.96 -6.86
C CYS A 101 -1.42 3.55 -6.38
N VAL A 102 -0.82 2.76 -7.27
CA VAL A 102 -0.42 1.39 -7.03
C VAL A 102 1.06 1.26 -7.38
N TYR A 103 1.82 0.70 -6.45
CA TYR A 103 3.20 0.32 -6.66
C TYR A 103 3.29 -1.19 -6.84
N VAL A 104 3.77 -1.60 -8.02
CA VAL A 104 3.95 -3.01 -8.38
C VAL A 104 5.44 -3.26 -8.61
N ARG A 105 6.01 -4.27 -7.94
CA ARG A 105 7.43 -4.60 -8.15
C ARG A 105 7.68 -5.09 -9.57
N ASN A 106 8.84 -4.73 -10.11
CA ASN A 106 9.23 -5.06 -11.47
C ASN A 106 9.56 -6.55 -11.67
N ASP A 107 9.84 -7.30 -10.59
CA ASP A 107 10.21 -8.73 -10.67
C ASP A 107 9.00 -9.68 -10.77
N LEU A 108 7.79 -9.13 -10.83
CA LEU A 108 6.51 -9.87 -10.92
C LEU A 108 5.78 -9.67 -12.25
N THR A 109 6.40 -8.92 -13.16
CA THR A 109 5.97 -8.67 -14.54
C THR A 109 7.02 -9.20 -15.48
#